data_AF-A0A662WLM9-F1
#
_entry.id   AF-A0A662WLM9-F1
#
_cell.length_a   1.000
_cell.length_b   1.000
_cell.length_c   1.000
_cell.angle_alpha   90.00
_cell.angle_beta   90.00
_cell.angle_gamma   90.00
#
_symmetry.space_group_name_H-M   'P 1'
#
loop_
_entity.id
_entity.type
_entity.pdbx_description
1 polymer ?
#
loop_
_entity_poly.entity_id
_entity_poly.type
_entity_poly.pdbx_seq_one_letter_code
_entity_poly.pdbx_strand_id
1 'polypeptide(L)'
;MPLVLLCGLPAAGKTVVATALATRLQQQFPEEQVVYITPATVNVDTRQGYADSRAEKMTRSALKAAVEQTLNSKTIVLLDALNYTKGERYELFCKAKAESTTHCVIYVDTPLELALQRNAAREELFNPQLLEELAARFEVPSAKNRWDRPLFRLTPNDFAADGSGAPLDAIVDAIRFGKSMKAGLATQAAPVAESSFLQALDEVTSSIVETLLAHQRDVGVADGLRLAPHAAKSELQLTRVLTMAEARRHRRQFVKISRLRPCAVAAIGDLFVDYLNQQA
;
A
#
# COMPACT_ATOMS: atom_id res chain seq x y z
N MET A 1 -3.32 7.72 2.73
CA MET A 1 -3.92 7.67 4.06
C MET A 1 -3.74 6.26 4.62
N PRO A 2 -3.41 6.10 5.91
CA PRO A 2 -2.81 4.89 6.48
C PRO A 2 -3.66 3.62 6.38
N LEU A 3 -2.95 2.48 6.33
CA LEU A 3 -3.46 1.19 6.78
C LEU A 3 -3.14 1.00 8.26
N VAL A 4 -4.17 0.91 9.09
CA VAL A 4 -4.09 0.60 10.52
C VAL A 4 -4.51 -0.85 10.72
N LEU A 5 -3.60 -1.66 11.25
CA LEU A 5 -3.75 -3.09 11.43
C LEU A 5 -3.78 -3.43 12.91
N LEU A 6 -4.88 -3.98 13.40
CA LEU A 6 -4.91 -4.58 14.73
C LEU A 6 -4.52 -6.06 14.64
N CYS A 7 -3.77 -6.54 15.62
CA CYS A 7 -3.47 -7.96 15.77
C CYS A 7 -3.48 -8.38 17.25
N GLY A 8 -3.78 -9.65 17.50
CA GLY A 8 -3.88 -10.21 18.84
C GLY A 8 -4.88 -11.36 18.91
N LEU A 9 -4.89 -12.07 20.03
CA LEU A 9 -5.75 -13.24 20.26
C LEU A 9 -7.24 -12.91 20.13
N PRO A 10 -8.10 -13.90 19.80
CA PRO A 10 -9.53 -13.77 20.07
C PRO A 10 -9.76 -13.29 21.52
N ALA A 11 -10.77 -12.45 21.73
CA ALA A 11 -11.07 -11.83 23.02
C ALA A 11 -9.98 -10.93 23.68
N ALA A 12 -8.90 -10.59 22.97
CA ALA A 12 -7.87 -9.68 23.48
C ALA A 12 -8.35 -8.22 23.72
N GLY A 13 -9.44 -7.79 23.08
CA GLY A 13 -9.91 -6.40 23.16
C GLY A 13 -9.55 -5.54 21.94
N LYS A 14 -9.16 -6.16 20.82
CA LYS A 14 -8.92 -5.47 19.54
C LYS A 14 -10.08 -4.57 19.12
N THR A 15 -11.29 -5.13 19.08
CA THR A 15 -12.51 -4.41 18.68
C THR A 15 -12.80 -3.22 19.59
N VAL A 16 -12.46 -3.28 20.89
CA VAL A 16 -12.61 -2.14 21.81
C VAL A 16 -11.71 -0.99 21.38
N VAL A 17 -10.42 -1.26 21.17
CA VAL A 17 -9.45 -0.26 20.71
C VAL A 17 -9.80 0.25 19.31
N ALA A 18 -10.19 -0.63 18.40
CA ALA A 18 -10.54 -0.29 17.02
C ALA A 18 -11.79 0.62 16.96
N THR A 19 -12.85 0.28 17.68
CA THR A 19 -14.08 1.09 17.71
C THR A 19 -13.82 2.46 18.35
N ALA A 20 -13.05 2.52 19.44
CA ALA A 20 -12.68 3.79 20.07
C ALA A 20 -11.84 4.66 19.10
N LEU A 21 -10.88 4.06 18.40
CA LEU A 21 -10.08 4.76 17.39
C LEU A 21 -10.89 5.24 16.20
N ALA A 22 -11.79 4.40 15.66
CA ALA A 22 -12.68 4.75 14.56
C ALA A 22 -13.57 5.94 14.93
N THR A 23 -14.16 5.90 16.13
CA THR A 23 -14.98 7.00 16.68
C THR A 23 -14.16 8.29 16.82
N ARG A 24 -12.94 8.20 17.37
CA ARG A 24 -12.03 9.34 17.53
C ARG A 24 -11.66 9.97 16.18
N LEU A 25 -11.33 9.15 15.18
CA LEU A 25 -10.99 9.60 13.83
C LEU A 25 -12.15 10.31 13.15
N GLN A 26 -13.37 9.75 13.24
CA GLN A 26 -14.57 10.34 12.66
C GLN A 26 -14.94 11.68 13.32
N GLN A 27 -14.80 11.78 14.64
CA GLN A 27 -15.08 13.01 15.38
C GLN A 27 -14.06 14.12 15.07
N GLN A 28 -12.78 13.76 15.00
CA GLN A 28 -11.71 14.73 14.81
C GLN A 28 -11.56 15.15 13.33
N PHE A 29 -11.91 14.25 12.40
CA PHE A 29 -11.76 14.46 10.96
C PHE A 29 -13.00 13.97 10.19
N PRO A 30 -14.13 14.70 10.27
CA PRO A 30 -15.39 14.29 9.66
C PRO A 30 -15.35 14.21 8.12
N GLU A 31 -14.45 14.97 7.49
CA GLU A 31 -14.27 15.00 6.03
C GLU A 31 -13.41 13.84 5.50
N GLU A 32 -12.69 13.13 6.38
CA GLU A 32 -11.80 12.04 5.98
C GLU A 32 -12.58 10.73 5.88
N GLN A 33 -12.34 9.98 4.80
CA GLN A 33 -12.97 8.68 4.64
C GLN A 33 -12.28 7.65 5.54
N VAL A 34 -12.96 7.20 6.59
CA VAL A 34 -12.52 6.09 7.46
C VAL A 34 -13.32 4.84 7.11
N VAL A 35 -12.63 3.80 6.61
CA VAL A 35 -13.22 2.51 6.32
C VAL A 35 -12.81 1.51 7.40
N TYR A 36 -13.80 1.00 8.13
CA TYR A 36 -13.62 0.02 9.18
C TYR A 36 -13.94 -1.38 8.67
N ILE A 37 -12.92 -2.24 8.56
CA ILE A 37 -13.01 -3.61 8.05
C ILE A 37 -12.90 -4.58 9.22
N THR A 38 -13.91 -5.44 9.32
CA THR A 38 -13.99 -6.55 10.27
C THR A 38 -14.42 -7.83 9.53
N PRO A 39 -14.29 -9.03 10.13
CA PRO A 39 -14.84 -10.25 9.55
C PRO A 39 -16.33 -10.13 9.17
N ALA A 40 -17.14 -9.45 9.98
CA ALA A 40 -18.55 -9.23 9.69
C ALA A 40 -18.77 -8.40 8.41
N THR A 41 -17.94 -7.37 8.17
CA THR A 41 -18.05 -6.52 6.96
C THR A 41 -17.74 -7.27 5.66
N VAL A 42 -17.04 -8.41 5.75
CA VAL A 42 -16.76 -9.31 4.62
C VAL A 42 -17.61 -10.58 4.66
N ASN A 43 -18.73 -10.54 5.38
CA ASN A 43 -19.70 -11.64 5.53
C ASN A 43 -19.08 -12.93 6.10
N VAL A 44 -18.12 -12.80 7.01
CA VAL A 44 -17.51 -13.92 7.74
C VAL A 44 -17.96 -13.92 9.20
N ASP A 45 -18.61 -14.99 9.62
CA ASP A 45 -18.82 -15.26 11.04
C ASP A 45 -17.48 -15.63 11.69
N THR A 46 -17.02 -14.82 12.64
CA THR A 46 -15.76 -15.08 13.36
C THR A 46 -15.68 -16.44 14.03
N ARG A 47 -16.81 -17.02 14.48
CA ARG A 47 -16.85 -18.34 15.14
C ARG A 47 -16.58 -19.49 14.17
N GLN A 48 -16.87 -19.29 12.89
CA GLN A 48 -16.71 -20.31 11.85
C GLN A 48 -15.53 -20.02 10.93
N GLY A 49 -15.17 -18.75 10.77
CA GLY A 49 -14.12 -18.29 9.86
C GLY A 49 -12.72 -18.81 10.18
N TYR A 50 -12.53 -19.45 11.33
CA TYR A 50 -11.28 -20.06 11.77
C TYR A 50 -11.43 -21.52 12.20
N ALA A 51 -12.60 -22.13 11.99
CA ALA A 51 -12.90 -23.49 12.46
C ALA A 51 -12.03 -24.57 11.81
N ASP A 52 -11.56 -24.33 10.59
CA ASP A 52 -10.64 -25.20 9.87
C ASP A 52 -9.71 -24.39 8.93
N SER A 53 -8.71 -25.06 8.36
CA SER A 53 -7.72 -24.45 7.46
C SER A 53 -8.32 -23.81 6.20
N ARG A 54 -9.45 -24.34 5.69
CA ARG A 54 -10.12 -23.80 4.50
C ARG A 54 -10.86 -22.51 4.86
N ALA A 55 -11.67 -22.54 5.92
CA ALA A 55 -12.38 -21.37 6.44
C ALA A 55 -11.39 -20.26 6.78
N GLU A 56 -10.31 -20.59 7.49
CA GLU A 56 -9.25 -19.65 7.83
C GLU A 56 -8.62 -19.01 6.58
N LYS A 57 -8.27 -19.81 5.57
CA LYS A 57 -7.74 -19.28 4.30
C LYS A 57 -8.74 -18.35 3.61
N MET A 58 -10.02 -18.71 3.59
CA MET A 58 -11.07 -17.90 2.98
C MET A 58 -11.26 -16.57 3.72
N THR A 59 -11.31 -16.60 5.05
CA THR A 59 -11.41 -15.41 5.90
C THR A 59 -10.26 -14.44 5.63
N ARG A 60 -9.02 -14.93 5.60
CA ARG A 60 -7.84 -14.10 5.31
C ARG A 60 -7.88 -13.49 3.92
N SER A 61 -8.27 -14.28 2.93
CA SER A 61 -8.38 -13.83 1.54
C SER A 61 -9.45 -12.74 1.39
N ALA A 62 -10.59 -12.90 2.07
CA ALA A 62 -11.68 -11.92 2.03
C ALA A 62 -11.29 -10.59 2.71
N LEU A 63 -10.68 -10.65 3.89
CA LEU A 63 -10.19 -9.46 4.60
C LEU A 63 -9.12 -8.73 3.79
N LYS A 64 -8.16 -9.48 3.22
CA LYS A 64 -7.13 -8.91 2.34
C LYS A 64 -7.74 -8.25 1.11
N ALA A 65 -8.67 -8.90 0.43
CA ALA A 65 -9.34 -8.35 -0.75
C ALA A 65 -10.08 -7.05 -0.42
N ALA A 66 -10.76 -6.99 0.74
CA ALA A 66 -11.43 -5.79 1.20
C ALA A 66 -10.44 -4.64 1.45
N VAL A 67 -9.29 -4.90 2.07
CA VAL A 67 -8.21 -3.92 2.21
C VAL A 67 -7.67 -3.49 0.84
N GLU A 68 -7.47 -4.43 -0.08
CA GLU A 68 -6.90 -4.14 -1.40
C GLU A 68 -7.78 -3.22 -2.25
N GLN A 69 -9.10 -3.38 -2.13
CA GLN A 69 -10.10 -2.58 -2.83
C GLN A 69 -10.30 -1.19 -2.21
N THR A 70 -10.05 -1.04 -0.91
CA THR A 70 -10.35 0.20 -0.17
C THR A 70 -9.12 1.08 0.04
N LEU A 71 -7.94 0.48 0.19
CA LEU A 71 -6.72 1.22 0.52
C LEU A 71 -6.26 2.07 -0.67
N ASN A 72 -6.17 3.38 -0.43
CA ASN A 72 -5.68 4.36 -1.39
C ASN A 72 -5.07 5.59 -0.67
N SER A 73 -4.70 6.63 -1.42
CA SER A 73 -4.05 7.82 -0.87
C SER A 73 -4.95 8.69 0.01
N LYS A 74 -6.28 8.54 -0.06
CA LYS A 74 -7.30 9.38 0.60
C LYS A 74 -8.12 8.69 1.70
N THR A 75 -8.08 7.35 1.78
CA THR A 75 -8.89 6.59 2.75
C THR A 75 -8.05 6.05 3.89
N ILE A 76 -8.47 6.27 5.14
CA ILE A 76 -7.91 5.59 6.32
C ILE A 76 -8.59 4.23 6.44
N VAL A 77 -7.83 3.14 6.37
CA VAL A 77 -8.36 1.79 6.49
C VAL A 77 -7.98 1.21 7.85
N LEU A 78 -8.99 0.86 8.64
CA LEU A 78 -8.83 0.19 9.93
C LEU A 78 -9.22 -1.27 9.79
N LEU A 79 -8.27 -2.19 9.95
CA LEU A 79 -8.51 -3.63 9.91
C LEU A 79 -8.52 -4.22 11.32
N ASP A 80 -9.72 -4.50 11.85
CA ASP A 80 -9.92 -5.27 13.08
C ASP A 80 -10.14 -6.75 12.74
N ALA A 81 -9.05 -7.51 12.76
CA ALA A 81 -9.04 -8.95 12.57
C ALA A 81 -7.94 -9.59 13.43
N LEU A 82 -7.80 -10.92 13.37
CA LEU A 82 -6.74 -11.60 14.13
C LEU A 82 -5.34 -11.19 13.68
N ASN A 83 -5.12 -11.12 12.35
CA ASN A 83 -3.85 -10.79 11.70
C ASN A 83 -2.65 -11.48 12.37
N TYR A 84 -2.83 -12.76 12.67
CA TYR A 84 -2.08 -13.47 13.70
C TYR A 84 -0.80 -14.13 13.18
N THR A 85 -0.74 -14.36 11.87
CA THR A 85 0.49 -14.83 11.22
C THR A 85 1.29 -13.66 10.65
N LYS A 86 2.60 -13.80 10.68
CA LYS A 86 3.59 -12.91 10.09
C LYS A 86 3.40 -12.78 8.58
N GLY A 87 3.00 -13.86 7.91
CA GLY A 87 2.73 -13.87 6.47
C GLY A 87 1.59 -12.92 6.08
N GLU A 88 0.46 -12.98 6.80
CA GLU A 88 -0.68 -12.08 6.59
C GLU A 88 -0.29 -10.61 6.72
N ARG A 89 0.42 -10.28 7.81
CA ARG A 89 0.87 -8.91 8.06
C ARG A 89 1.84 -8.43 6.99
N TYR A 90 2.73 -9.30 6.50
CA TYR A 90 3.65 -8.95 5.41
C TYR A 90 2.92 -8.64 4.09
N GLU A 91 1.89 -9.41 3.73
CA GLU A 91 1.11 -9.15 2.52
C GLU A 91 0.40 -7.79 2.61
N LEU A 92 -0.22 -7.49 3.76
CA LEU A 92 -0.89 -6.22 4.02
C LEU A 92 0.10 -5.04 4.05
N PHE A 93 1.29 -5.23 4.60
CA PHE A 93 2.39 -4.27 4.52
C PHE A 93 2.81 -4.02 3.07
N CYS A 94 2.94 -5.06 2.24
CA CYS A 94 3.29 -4.92 0.83
C CYS A 94 2.25 -4.08 0.07
N LYS A 95 0.95 -4.29 0.34
CA LYS A 95 -0.12 -3.46 -0.23
C LYS A 95 -0.02 -2.01 0.23
N ALA A 96 0.18 -1.75 1.53
CA ALA A 96 0.38 -0.39 2.03
C ALA A 96 1.62 0.30 1.41
N LYS A 97 2.70 -0.46 1.20
CA LYS A 97 3.90 0.03 0.51
C LYS A 97 3.62 0.34 -0.96
N ALA A 98 2.84 -0.49 -1.67
CA ALA A 98 2.49 -0.26 -3.07
C ALA A 98 1.69 1.03 -3.27
N GLU A 99 0.78 1.33 -2.34
CA GLU A 99 -0.01 2.58 -2.30
C GLU A 99 0.76 3.77 -1.73
N SER A 100 2.05 3.61 -1.44
CA SER A 100 2.91 4.62 -0.80
C SER A 100 2.30 5.25 0.46
N THR A 101 1.59 4.45 1.26
CA THR A 101 0.91 4.92 2.45
C THR A 101 1.62 4.50 3.74
N THR A 102 1.19 5.07 4.87
CA THR A 102 1.65 4.69 6.21
C THR A 102 1.04 3.35 6.63
N HIS A 103 1.81 2.55 7.37
CA HIS A 103 1.37 1.27 7.93
C HIS A 103 1.57 1.29 9.44
N CYS A 104 0.47 1.15 10.18
CA CYS A 104 0.45 1.19 11.63
C CYS A 104 -0.02 -0.16 12.18
N VAL A 105 0.87 -0.89 12.85
CA VAL A 105 0.51 -2.14 13.53
C VAL A 105 0.25 -1.84 15.01
N ILE A 106 -0.95 -2.18 15.46
CA ILE A 106 -1.39 -2.12 16.87
C ILE A 106 -1.52 -3.55 17.38
N TYR A 107 -0.62 -3.95 18.27
CA TYR A 107 -0.65 -5.26 18.90
C TYR A 107 -1.36 -5.17 20.24
N VAL A 108 -2.49 -5.88 20.39
CA VAL A 108 -3.18 -6.05 21.67
C VAL A 108 -2.70 -7.33 22.34
N ASP A 109 -1.74 -7.15 23.24
CA ASP A 109 -1.00 -8.18 23.95
C ASP A 109 -1.72 -8.62 25.22
N THR A 110 -2.71 -9.49 25.04
CA THR A 110 -3.50 -10.07 26.14
C THR A 110 -3.01 -11.49 26.43
N PRO A 111 -2.68 -11.82 27.69
CA PRO A 111 -2.37 -13.19 28.08
C PRO A 111 -3.51 -14.16 27.75
N LEU A 112 -3.16 -15.38 27.34
CA LEU A 112 -4.13 -16.42 26.95
C LEU A 112 -5.18 -16.67 28.04
N GLU A 113 -4.77 -16.77 29.30
CA GLU A 113 -5.65 -16.99 30.45
C GLU A 113 -6.76 -15.93 30.53
N LEU A 114 -6.38 -14.65 30.42
CA LEU A 114 -7.34 -13.54 30.44
C LEU A 114 -8.21 -13.50 29.18
N ALA A 115 -7.67 -13.87 28.01
CA ALA A 115 -8.45 -13.98 26.79
C ALA A 115 -9.52 -15.07 26.91
N LEU A 116 -9.18 -16.24 27.48
CA LEU A 116 -10.12 -17.32 27.77
C LEU A 116 -11.19 -16.89 28.79
N GLN A 117 -10.78 -16.22 29.87
CA GLN A 117 -11.70 -15.69 30.88
C GLN A 117 -12.71 -14.70 30.26
N ARG A 118 -12.21 -13.75 29.45
CA ARG A 118 -13.06 -12.78 28.72
C ARG A 118 -13.98 -13.48 27.74
N ASN A 119 -13.49 -14.50 27.06
CA ASN A 119 -14.28 -15.28 26.11
C ASN A 119 -15.44 -16.03 26.78
N ALA A 120 -15.22 -16.59 27.98
CA ALA A 120 -16.26 -17.26 28.75
C ALA A 120 -17.39 -16.32 29.22
N ALA A 121 -17.09 -15.02 29.35
CA ALA A 121 -18.06 -13.99 29.74
C ALA A 121 -18.82 -13.37 28.56
N ARG A 122 -18.56 -13.80 27.31
CA ARG A 122 -19.23 -13.28 26.11
C ARG A 122 -20.55 -14.00 25.86
N GLU A 123 -21.54 -13.26 25.37
CA GLU A 123 -22.78 -13.84 24.85
C GLU A 123 -22.50 -14.73 23.63
N GLU A 124 -21.67 -14.26 22.70
CA GLU A 124 -21.20 -15.03 21.56
C GLU A 124 -19.84 -15.65 21.84
N LEU A 125 -19.88 -16.89 22.32
CA LEU A 125 -18.70 -17.65 22.72
C LEU A 125 -17.88 -18.06 21.48
N PHE A 126 -16.59 -17.73 21.47
CA PHE A 126 -15.63 -18.30 20.52
C PHE A 126 -15.17 -19.66 21.05
N ASN A 127 -14.98 -20.67 20.21
CA ASN A 127 -14.57 -21.99 20.70
C ASN A 127 -13.26 -21.89 21.52
N PRO A 128 -13.25 -22.23 22.83
CA PRO A 128 -12.07 -22.08 23.69
C PRO A 128 -10.87 -22.90 23.23
N GLN A 129 -11.10 -24.13 22.74
CA GLN A 129 -10.04 -25.00 22.22
C GLN A 129 -9.40 -24.38 20.98
N LEU A 130 -10.22 -23.84 20.07
CA LEU A 130 -9.72 -23.13 18.90
C LEU A 130 -8.94 -21.86 19.28
N LEU A 131 -9.35 -21.15 20.34
CA LEU A 131 -8.63 -20.00 20.86
C LEU A 131 -7.21 -20.40 21.31
N GLU A 132 -7.08 -21.49 22.07
CA GLU A 132 -5.78 -22.04 22.49
C GLU A 132 -4.91 -22.45 21.28
N GLU A 133 -5.49 -23.12 20.29
CA GLU A 133 -4.80 -23.49 19.05
C GLU A 133 -4.33 -22.27 18.24
N LEU A 134 -5.14 -21.21 18.18
CA LEU A 134 -4.76 -19.94 17.56
C LEU A 134 -3.67 -19.23 18.34
N ALA A 135 -3.71 -19.29 19.68
CA ALA A 135 -2.68 -18.72 20.54
C ALA A 135 -1.33 -19.44 20.38
N ALA A 136 -1.34 -20.78 20.30
CA ALA A 136 -0.14 -21.57 20.04
C ALA A 136 0.50 -21.27 18.67
N ARG A 137 -0.32 -20.88 17.68
CA ARG A 137 0.11 -20.47 16.33
C ARG A 137 0.36 -18.96 16.19
N PHE A 138 0.14 -18.17 17.23
CA PHE A 138 0.23 -16.71 17.16
C PHE A 138 1.68 -16.26 16.99
N GLU A 139 1.99 -15.65 15.84
CA GLU A 139 3.32 -15.11 15.56
C GLU A 139 3.37 -13.65 16.00
N VAL A 140 3.88 -13.42 17.22
CA VAL A 140 3.98 -12.07 17.82
C VAL A 140 4.71 -11.09 16.89
N PRO A 141 4.13 -9.90 16.61
CA PRO A 141 4.78 -8.88 15.80
C PRO A 141 6.18 -8.53 16.32
N SER A 142 7.18 -8.59 15.44
CA SER A 142 8.57 -8.43 15.85
C SER A 142 9.09 -7.01 15.63
N ALA A 143 9.52 -6.36 16.71
CA ALA A 143 10.14 -5.03 16.63
C ALA A 143 11.45 -4.99 15.81
N LYS A 144 12.10 -6.13 15.60
CA LYS A 144 13.30 -6.26 14.76
C LYS A 144 13.00 -6.09 13.28
N ASN A 145 11.78 -6.40 12.85
CA ASN A 145 11.35 -6.28 11.47
C ASN A 145 10.69 -4.93 11.28
N ARG A 146 11.30 -4.01 10.51
CA ARG A 146 10.74 -2.67 10.28
C ARG A 146 9.28 -2.69 9.81
N TRP A 147 8.91 -3.69 9.02
CA TRP A 147 7.58 -3.87 8.45
C TRP A 147 6.58 -4.55 9.41
N ASP A 148 7.07 -5.32 10.38
CA ASP A 148 6.25 -6.07 11.35
C ASP A 148 6.28 -5.44 12.75
N ARG A 149 7.00 -4.31 12.90
CA ARG A 149 7.19 -3.65 14.18
C ARG A 149 5.84 -3.11 14.66
N PRO A 150 5.33 -3.54 15.83
CA PRO A 150 4.17 -2.91 16.42
C PRO A 150 4.53 -1.46 16.77
N LEU A 151 3.82 -0.49 16.20
CA LEU A 151 3.96 0.91 16.59
C LEU A 151 3.38 1.14 17.98
N PHE A 152 2.33 0.38 18.31
CA PHE A 152 1.69 0.38 19.62
C PHE A 152 1.55 -1.07 20.07
N ARG A 153 2.07 -1.36 21.27
CA ARG A 153 1.80 -2.60 22.00
C ARG A 153 0.95 -2.23 23.20
N LEU A 154 -0.29 -2.68 23.21
CA LEU A 154 -1.27 -2.40 24.25
C LEU A 154 -1.53 -3.67 25.04
N THR A 155 -1.48 -3.56 26.35
CA THR A 155 -1.88 -4.58 27.30
C THR A 155 -3.30 -4.27 27.79
N PRO A 156 -3.99 -5.24 28.40
CA PRO A 156 -5.30 -5.03 29.03
C PRO A 156 -5.39 -3.89 30.05
N ASN A 157 -4.26 -3.44 30.61
CA ASN A 157 -4.20 -2.34 31.58
C ASN A 157 -4.13 -0.97 30.91
N ASP A 158 -3.82 -0.93 29.61
CA ASP A 158 -3.68 0.33 28.87
C ASP A 158 -5.01 0.89 28.38
N PHE A 159 -6.12 0.16 28.56
CA PHE A 159 -7.45 0.62 28.17
C PHE A 159 -8.58 -0.06 28.96
N ALA A 160 -9.66 0.67 29.21
CA ALA A 160 -10.87 0.17 29.84
C ALA A 160 -11.82 -0.47 28.80
N ALA A 161 -12.94 -1.02 29.29
CA ALA A 161 -13.92 -1.73 28.45
C ALA A 161 -14.59 -0.84 27.38
N ASP A 162 -14.66 0.47 27.63
CA ASP A 162 -15.16 1.49 26.69
C ASP A 162 -14.07 2.03 25.75
N GLY A 163 -12.84 1.53 25.87
CA GLY A 163 -11.67 1.97 25.09
C GLY A 163 -11.01 3.25 25.63
N SER A 164 -11.49 3.81 26.74
CA SER A 164 -10.81 4.91 27.44
C SER A 164 -9.44 4.45 27.97
N GLY A 165 -8.50 5.39 28.12
CA GLY A 165 -7.11 5.10 28.52
C GLY A 165 -6.19 4.69 27.36
N ALA A 166 -6.74 4.12 26.28
CA ALA A 166 -5.94 3.81 25.09
C ALA A 166 -5.25 5.09 24.57
N PRO A 167 -4.00 5.01 24.08
CA PRO A 167 -3.25 6.18 23.61
C PRO A 167 -3.73 6.62 22.21
N LEU A 168 -5.03 6.93 22.08
CA LEU A 168 -5.70 7.22 20.81
C LEU A 168 -5.08 8.42 20.10
N ASP A 169 -4.75 9.49 20.82
CA ASP A 169 -4.13 10.68 20.24
C ASP A 169 -2.74 10.35 19.64
N ALA A 170 -1.93 9.56 20.35
CA ALA A 170 -0.64 9.12 19.82
C ALA A 170 -0.80 8.22 18.58
N ILE A 171 -1.83 7.36 18.56
CA ILE A 171 -2.16 6.52 17.41
C ILE A 171 -2.57 7.40 16.22
N VAL A 172 -3.42 8.40 16.43
CA VAL A 172 -3.85 9.37 15.41
C VAL A 172 -2.65 10.16 14.86
N ASP A 173 -1.73 10.59 15.71
CA ASP A 173 -0.51 11.27 15.28
C ASP A 173 0.39 10.36 14.44
N ALA A 174 0.56 9.10 14.84
CA ALA A 174 1.32 8.12 14.06
C ALA A 174 0.67 7.81 12.69
N ILE A 175 -0.65 7.82 12.63
CA ILE A 175 -1.46 7.66 11.41
C ILE A 175 -1.19 8.83 10.44
N ARG A 176 -1.25 10.07 10.93
CA ARG A 176 -1.18 11.29 10.11
C ARG A 176 0.24 11.74 9.78
N PHE A 177 1.11 11.74 10.77
CA PHE A 177 2.48 12.27 10.67
C PHE A 177 3.52 11.16 10.56
N GLY A 178 3.08 9.90 10.53
CA GLY A 178 3.94 8.75 10.29
C GLY A 178 4.68 8.86 8.96
N LYS A 179 5.90 8.31 8.92
CA LYS A 179 6.69 8.27 7.69
C LYS A 179 6.01 7.37 6.67
N SER A 180 5.52 7.95 5.57
CA SER A 180 5.02 7.18 4.44
C SER A 180 6.12 6.29 3.87
N MET A 181 5.72 5.10 3.43
CA MET A 181 6.66 4.16 2.84
C MET A 181 6.81 4.50 1.38
N LYS A 182 8.01 4.88 0.94
CA LYS A 182 8.26 5.05 -0.50
C LYS A 182 8.20 3.68 -1.16
N ALA A 183 7.23 3.48 -2.06
CA ALA A 183 7.24 2.34 -2.96
C ALA A 183 8.58 2.34 -3.72
N GLY A 184 9.27 1.21 -3.71
CA GLY A 184 10.35 1.02 -4.68
C GLY A 184 9.74 1.05 -6.08
N LEU A 185 10.49 1.49 -7.09
CA LEU A 185 10.02 1.54 -8.48
C LEU A 185 9.42 0.19 -8.96
N ALA A 186 9.81 -0.94 -8.35
CA ALA A 186 9.29 -2.28 -8.62
C ALA A 186 7.94 -2.64 -7.98
N THR A 187 7.43 -1.84 -7.04
CA THR A 187 6.22 -2.11 -6.24
C THR A 187 5.14 -1.06 -6.40
N GLN A 188 5.36 0.00 -7.19
CA GLN A 188 4.28 0.93 -7.54
C GLN A 188 3.24 0.17 -8.37
N ALA A 189 1.96 0.31 -8.01
CA ALA A 189 0.87 -0.18 -8.85
C ALA A 189 1.09 0.38 -10.26
N ALA A 190 1.10 -0.50 -11.28
CA ALA A 190 1.18 -0.03 -12.65
C ALA A 190 0.01 0.92 -12.90
N PRO A 191 0.23 2.13 -13.43
CA PRO A 191 -0.85 2.97 -13.90
C PRO A 191 -1.72 2.13 -14.83
N VAL A 192 -3.04 2.23 -14.69
CA VAL A 192 -3.96 1.62 -15.65
C VAL A 192 -3.60 2.23 -17.01
N ALA A 193 -2.99 1.43 -17.88
CA ALA A 193 -2.57 1.89 -19.18
C ALA A 193 -3.81 2.36 -19.95
N GLU A 194 -3.80 3.62 -20.40
CA GLU A 194 -4.81 4.13 -21.32
C GLU A 194 -4.86 3.20 -22.55
N SER A 195 -6.05 2.96 -23.10
CA SER A 195 -6.24 2.06 -24.26
C SER A 195 -5.39 2.46 -25.47
N SER A 196 -5.05 3.75 -25.59
CA SER A 196 -4.22 4.34 -26.64
C SER A 196 -2.71 4.33 -26.35
N PHE A 197 -2.25 3.84 -25.18
CA PHE A 197 -0.87 3.99 -24.73
C PHE A 197 0.16 3.46 -25.73
N LEU A 198 -0.04 2.24 -26.26
CA LEU A 198 0.93 1.63 -27.18
C LEU A 198 1.04 2.38 -28.51
N GLN A 199 -0.08 2.91 -29.00
CA GLN A 199 -0.11 3.73 -30.22
C GLN A 199 0.62 5.06 -29.97
N ALA A 200 0.24 5.77 -28.90
CA ALA A 200 0.86 7.04 -28.53
C ALA A 200 2.36 6.90 -28.24
N LEU A 201 2.79 5.78 -27.64
CA LEU A 201 4.19 5.48 -27.37
C LEU A 201 5.01 5.39 -28.66
N ASP A 202 4.52 4.71 -29.69
CA ASP A 202 5.27 4.59 -30.95
C ASP A 202 5.24 5.90 -31.75
N GLU A 203 4.09 6.58 -31.81
CA GLU A 203 3.94 7.87 -32.52
C GLU A 203 4.83 8.96 -31.91
N VAL A 204 4.73 9.19 -30.60
CA VAL A 204 5.47 10.24 -29.89
C VAL A 204 6.98 10.01 -29.97
N THR A 205 7.43 8.77 -29.69
CA THR A 205 8.88 8.48 -29.70
C THR A 205 9.47 8.51 -31.10
N SER A 206 8.69 8.17 -32.14
CA SER A 206 9.13 8.28 -33.53
C SER A 206 9.30 9.74 -33.94
N SER A 207 8.30 10.58 -33.66
CA SER A 207 8.33 12.01 -33.98
C SER A 207 9.49 12.74 -33.29
N ILE A 208 9.79 12.39 -32.04
CA ILE A 208 10.94 12.94 -31.31
C ILE A 208 12.26 12.57 -31.99
N VAL A 209 12.44 11.31 -32.40
CA VAL A 209 13.66 10.87 -33.10
C VAL A 209 13.81 11.56 -34.45
N GLU A 210 12.72 11.71 -35.20
CA GLU A 210 12.73 12.41 -36.49
C GLU A 210 13.13 13.87 -36.33
N THR A 211 12.52 14.57 -35.37
CA THR A 211 12.82 15.98 -35.08
C THR A 211 14.27 16.17 -34.63
N LEU A 212 14.76 15.30 -33.74
CA LEU A 212 16.15 15.30 -33.29
C LEU A 212 17.11 15.16 -34.47
N LEU A 213 16.89 14.16 -35.33
CA LEU A 213 17.80 13.88 -36.45
C LEU A 213 17.74 14.97 -37.54
N ALA A 214 16.59 15.61 -37.73
CA ALA A 214 16.47 16.78 -38.60
C ALA A 214 17.28 17.96 -38.04
N HIS A 215 17.07 18.30 -36.77
CA HIS A 215 17.83 19.38 -36.12
C HIS A 215 19.35 19.12 -36.17
N GLN A 216 19.78 17.89 -35.94
CA GLN A 216 21.20 17.56 -35.97
C GLN A 216 21.84 17.68 -37.36
N ARG A 217 21.06 17.60 -38.45
CA ARG A 217 21.55 17.85 -39.81
C ARG A 217 21.78 19.33 -40.07
N ASP A 218 20.91 20.18 -39.53
CA ASP A 218 20.90 21.61 -39.84
C ASP A 218 21.78 22.41 -38.88
N VAL A 219 21.75 22.09 -37.59
CA VAL A 219 22.35 22.88 -36.50
C VAL A 219 23.49 22.14 -35.79
N GLY A 220 23.52 20.82 -35.86
CA GLY A 220 24.57 20.00 -35.25
C GLY A 220 24.13 19.40 -33.91
N VAL A 221 24.68 19.85 -32.79
CA VAL A 221 24.39 19.24 -31.48
C VAL A 221 23.06 19.78 -30.93
N ALA A 222 22.16 18.89 -30.49
CA ALA A 222 20.86 19.25 -29.93
C ALA A 222 20.97 19.55 -28.42
N ASP A 223 21.45 20.75 -28.10
CA ASP A 223 21.52 21.28 -26.73
C ASP A 223 20.50 22.40 -26.52
N GLY A 224 19.57 22.21 -25.59
CA GLY A 224 18.41 23.08 -25.37
C GLY A 224 17.27 22.91 -26.40
N LEU A 225 17.24 21.81 -27.16
CA LEU A 225 16.21 21.61 -28.19
C LEU A 225 14.86 21.25 -27.56
N ARG A 226 13.86 22.12 -27.75
CA ARG A 226 12.48 21.89 -27.33
C ARG A 226 11.69 21.13 -28.40
N LEU A 227 10.96 20.11 -27.97
CA LEU A 227 10.23 19.19 -28.84
C LEU A 227 8.71 19.32 -28.67
N ALA A 228 8.19 20.55 -28.71
CA ALA A 228 6.76 20.79 -28.67
C ALA A 228 6.08 20.27 -29.96
N PRO A 229 4.88 19.65 -29.89
CA PRO A 229 4.02 19.51 -28.70
C PRO A 229 4.28 18.26 -27.87
N HIS A 230 5.28 17.44 -28.22
CA HIS A 230 5.47 16.11 -27.66
C HIS A 230 6.16 16.09 -26.29
N ALA A 231 7.09 17.03 -26.05
CA ALA A 231 7.68 17.28 -24.75
C ALA A 231 7.38 18.72 -24.32
N ALA A 232 6.71 18.86 -23.18
CA ALA A 232 6.26 20.16 -22.67
C ALA A 232 7.16 20.68 -21.53
N LYS A 233 7.81 19.77 -20.80
CA LYS A 233 8.60 20.09 -19.60
C LYS A 233 10.10 19.86 -19.80
N SER A 234 10.46 18.91 -20.65
CA SER A 234 11.85 18.54 -20.90
C SER A 234 12.34 19.04 -22.26
N GLU A 235 13.60 19.44 -22.30
CA GLU A 235 14.33 19.78 -23.53
C GLU A 235 15.53 18.85 -23.68
N LEU A 236 15.94 18.59 -24.92
CA LEU A 236 17.12 17.77 -25.20
C LEU A 236 18.38 18.55 -24.89
N GLN A 237 19.29 17.91 -24.17
CA GLN A 237 20.56 18.47 -23.70
C GLN A 237 21.70 17.51 -24.07
N LEU A 238 21.84 17.25 -25.37
CA LEU A 238 22.88 16.35 -25.86
C LEU A 238 24.19 17.10 -25.97
N THR A 239 25.29 16.54 -25.45
CA THR A 239 26.64 17.12 -25.60
C THR A 239 27.32 16.69 -26.90
N ARG A 240 26.70 15.76 -27.64
CA ARG A 240 27.19 15.20 -28.91
C ARG A 240 26.04 14.85 -29.85
N VAL A 241 26.36 14.69 -31.13
CA VAL A 241 25.44 14.21 -32.16
C VAL A 241 25.14 12.72 -31.94
N LEU A 242 23.86 12.33 -31.86
CA LEU A 242 23.44 10.93 -31.86
C LEU A 242 23.26 10.42 -33.28
N THR A 243 23.92 9.32 -33.63
CA THR A 243 23.74 8.71 -34.95
C THR A 243 22.32 8.16 -35.11
N MET A 244 21.85 8.02 -36.36
CA MET A 244 20.57 7.36 -36.68
C MET A 244 20.45 5.97 -36.03
N ALA A 245 21.55 5.22 -35.98
CA ALA A 245 21.59 3.90 -35.37
C ALA A 245 21.41 3.94 -33.85
N GLU A 246 22.10 4.87 -33.17
CA GLU A 246 21.97 5.09 -31.73
C GLU A 246 20.56 5.56 -31.36
N ALA A 247 20.03 6.59 -32.03
CA ALA A 247 18.69 7.11 -31.75
C ALA A 247 17.61 6.03 -31.89
N ARG A 248 17.68 5.19 -32.94
CA ARG A 248 16.79 4.04 -33.12
C ARG A 248 16.97 2.97 -32.05
N ARG A 249 18.21 2.72 -31.61
CA ARG A 249 18.50 1.76 -30.53
C ARG A 249 17.92 2.24 -29.20
N HIS A 250 18.16 3.49 -28.83
CA HIS A 250 17.62 4.10 -27.62
C HIS A 250 16.09 4.09 -27.63
N ARG A 251 15.45 4.43 -28.76
CA ARG A 251 14.00 4.30 -28.93
C ARG A 251 13.50 2.89 -28.62
N ARG A 252 14.08 1.85 -29.25
CA ARG A 252 13.68 0.46 -29.03
C ARG A 252 13.83 0.04 -27.56
N GLN A 253 14.90 0.47 -26.90
CA GLN A 253 15.15 0.17 -25.49
C GLN A 253 14.11 0.85 -24.59
N PHE A 254 13.84 2.15 -24.83
CA PHE A 254 12.82 2.89 -24.09
C PHE A 254 11.42 2.30 -24.27
N VAL A 255 11.04 1.95 -25.51
CA VAL A 255 9.74 1.30 -25.79
C VAL A 255 9.62 -0.04 -25.04
N LYS A 256 10.69 -0.84 -25.02
CA LYS A 256 10.70 -2.11 -24.29
C LYS A 256 10.52 -1.91 -22.78
N ILE A 257 11.18 -0.90 -22.20
CA ILE A 257 11.06 -0.57 -20.76
C ILE A 257 9.66 -0.05 -20.45
N SER A 258 9.12 0.84 -21.29
CA SER A 258 7.81 1.48 -21.09
C SER A 258 6.64 0.51 -21.28
N ARG A 259 6.81 -0.56 -22.07
CA ARG A 259 5.83 -1.67 -22.14
C ARG A 259 5.73 -2.47 -20.83
N LEU A 260 6.81 -2.54 -20.05
CA LEU A 260 6.79 -3.24 -18.75
C LEU A 260 6.20 -2.37 -17.64
N ARG A 261 6.26 -1.04 -17.79
CA ARG A 261 5.68 -0.06 -16.87
C ARG A 261 5.07 1.10 -17.65
N PRO A 262 3.78 1.00 -18.01
CA PRO A 262 3.07 2.06 -18.70
C PRO A 262 3.06 3.36 -17.89
N CYS A 263 3.06 4.50 -18.58
CA CYS A 263 2.88 5.82 -18.01
C CYS A 263 1.67 6.52 -18.66
N ALA A 264 1.27 7.67 -18.12
CA ALA A 264 0.22 8.49 -18.75
C ALA A 264 0.68 8.95 -20.14
N VAL A 265 -0.25 9.01 -21.11
CA VAL A 265 0.09 9.34 -22.50
C VAL A 265 0.77 10.72 -22.62
N ALA A 266 0.28 11.69 -21.84
CA ALA A 266 0.85 13.04 -21.80
C ALA A 266 2.30 13.11 -21.28
N ALA A 267 2.79 12.08 -20.57
CA ALA A 267 4.13 12.05 -19.99
C ALA A 267 5.16 11.32 -20.88
N ILE A 268 4.73 10.65 -21.96
CA ILE A 268 5.60 9.80 -22.79
C ILE A 268 6.78 10.61 -23.35
N GLY A 269 6.51 11.79 -23.91
CA GLY A 269 7.55 12.58 -24.56
C GLY A 269 8.56 13.15 -23.58
N ASP A 270 8.11 13.73 -22.46
CA ASP A 270 9.00 14.23 -21.40
C ASP A 270 9.92 13.11 -20.88
N LEU A 271 9.36 11.92 -20.59
CA LEU A 271 10.14 10.78 -20.11
C LEU A 271 11.13 10.24 -21.16
N PHE A 272 10.77 10.29 -22.45
CA PHE A 272 11.68 9.85 -23.50
C PHE A 272 12.83 10.84 -23.71
N VAL A 273 12.56 12.15 -23.62
CA VAL A 273 13.60 13.19 -23.65
C VAL A 273 14.56 13.04 -22.47
N ASP A 274 14.03 12.86 -21.25
CA ASP A 274 14.85 12.61 -20.06
C ASP A 274 15.71 11.35 -20.22
N TYR A 275 15.13 10.29 -20.80
CA TYR A 275 15.87 9.07 -21.10
C TYR A 275 17.00 9.34 -22.09
N LEU A 276 16.75 10.04 -23.21
CA LEU A 276 17.79 10.37 -24.19
C LEU A 276 18.93 11.20 -23.57
N ASN A 277 18.60 12.18 -22.72
CA ASN A 277 19.58 12.98 -22.01
C ASN A 277 20.47 12.15 -21.07
N GLN A 278 19.96 11.03 -20.52
CA GLN A 278 20.75 10.11 -19.69
C GLN A 278 21.65 9.16 -20.50
N GLN A 279 21.44 9.04 -21.81
CA GLN A 279 22.22 8.15 -22.68
C GLN A 279 23.29 8.88 -23.49
N ALA A 280 23.28 10.22 -23.46
CA ALA A 280 24.18 11.09 -24.21
C ALA A 280 25.51 11.30 -23.46
#